data_AF-A0AAW5Z4J1-F1
#
_entry.id   AF-A0AAW5Z4J1-F1
#
_cell.length_a   1.000
_cell.length_b   1.000
_cell.length_c   1.000
_cell.angle_alpha   90.00
_cell.angle_beta   90.00
_cell.angle_gamma   90.00
#
_symmetry.space_group_name_H-M   'P 1'
#
loop_
_entity.id
_entity.type
_entity.pdbx_description
1 polymer ?
#
loop_
_entity_poly.entity_id
_entity_poly.type
_entity_poly.pdbx_seq_one_letter_code
_entity_poly.pdbx_strand_id
1 'polypeptide(L)'
;MGSIDIVDLHILNTAFQLIPVDTVNIEHKQLVSLIVKRFSTSLLSSVREDRVDYALRQSFLERFAYFTLHAPVSDIPDYIKPFLDGFNGSEPISELFKKFILVEDRLNTYAKFWKVWDLFFDKVVTLCKDGDRYWYVDKIIKSYLFAESPWKENSNGWHTFKDSNSQFFCDVSRTMGHCPSTLYSLAKSLNNIASCYLNQGITWLSEMLSVNKKLWEKKLENDTVYFLECLVRRYINT
;
A
#
# COMPACT_ATOMS: atom_id res chain seq x y z
N MET A 1 -29.78 -14.76 -10.47
CA MET A 1 -28.51 -14.06 -10.80
C MET A 1 -27.59 -15.06 -11.46
N GLY A 2 -27.47 -15.01 -12.79
CA GLY A 2 -26.59 -15.91 -13.55
C GLY A 2 -25.14 -15.74 -13.15
N SER A 3 -24.37 -16.84 -13.19
CA SER A 3 -23.01 -16.95 -12.66
C SER A 3 -22.08 -15.86 -13.23
N ILE A 4 -21.81 -14.83 -12.41
CA ILE A 4 -20.84 -13.77 -12.74
C ILE A 4 -19.44 -14.34 -13.00
N ASP A 5 -19.17 -15.55 -12.52
CA ASP A 5 -17.91 -16.27 -12.68
C ASP A 5 -17.60 -16.60 -14.16
N ILE A 6 -18.62 -16.64 -15.03
CA ILE A 6 -18.49 -16.92 -16.48
C ILE A 6 -18.40 -15.62 -17.29
N VAL A 7 -18.67 -14.46 -16.69
CA VAL A 7 -18.64 -13.18 -17.40
C VAL A 7 -17.19 -12.72 -17.58
N ASP A 8 -16.87 -12.28 -18.79
CA ASP A 8 -15.55 -11.76 -19.16
C ASP A 8 -15.15 -10.54 -18.30
N LEU A 9 -13.89 -10.49 -17.87
CA LEU A 9 -13.38 -9.43 -17.00
C LEU A 9 -13.44 -8.04 -17.66
N HIS A 10 -13.35 -7.91 -18.98
CA HIS A 10 -13.50 -6.62 -19.66
C HIS A 10 -14.93 -6.08 -19.56
N ILE A 11 -15.92 -6.98 -19.66
CA ILE A 11 -17.34 -6.61 -19.48
C ILE A 11 -17.56 -6.16 -18.03
N LEU A 12 -17.02 -6.91 -17.07
CA LEU A 12 -17.13 -6.55 -15.64
C LEU A 12 -16.42 -5.23 -15.32
N ASN A 13 -15.24 -4.97 -15.90
CA ASN A 13 -14.56 -3.69 -15.72
C ASN A 13 -15.37 -2.55 -16.33
N THR A 14 -15.90 -2.72 -17.55
CA THR A 14 -16.80 -1.72 -18.17
C THR A 14 -17.99 -1.42 -17.27
N ALA A 15 -18.66 -2.46 -16.76
CA ALA A 15 -19.76 -2.29 -15.81
C ALA A 15 -19.30 -1.52 -14.56
N PHE A 16 -18.13 -1.83 -14.00
CA PHE A 16 -17.59 -1.15 -12.82
C PHE A 16 -17.28 0.34 -13.06
N GLN A 17 -16.81 0.70 -14.25
CA GLN A 17 -16.59 2.11 -14.61
C GLN A 17 -17.91 2.90 -14.64
N LEU A 18 -19.03 2.25 -14.99
CA LEU A 18 -20.34 2.89 -15.11
C LEU A 18 -21.06 3.10 -13.78
N ILE A 19 -20.68 2.36 -12.72
CA ILE A 19 -21.33 2.48 -11.40
C ILE A 19 -20.94 3.83 -10.76
N PRO A 20 -21.90 4.67 -10.34
CA PRO A 20 -21.62 5.93 -9.64
C PRO A 20 -20.85 5.70 -8.33
N VAL A 21 -19.83 6.51 -8.06
CA VAL A 21 -18.92 6.32 -6.91
C VAL A 21 -19.56 6.65 -5.55
N ASP A 22 -20.61 7.46 -5.57
CA ASP A 22 -21.41 7.90 -4.43
C ASP A 22 -22.74 7.12 -4.33
N THR A 23 -22.82 5.96 -5.00
CA THR A 23 -24.05 5.17 -5.05
C THR A 23 -24.48 4.69 -3.66
N VAL A 24 -25.74 4.97 -3.32
CA VAL A 24 -26.45 4.39 -2.17
C VAL A 24 -27.33 3.19 -2.54
N ASN A 25 -27.48 2.91 -3.83
CA ASN A 25 -28.31 1.82 -4.34
C ASN A 25 -27.71 0.46 -3.95
N ILE A 26 -28.52 -0.39 -3.32
CA ILE A 26 -28.10 -1.70 -2.80
C ILE A 26 -27.69 -2.68 -3.90
N GLU A 27 -28.35 -2.65 -5.06
CA GLU A 27 -28.01 -3.49 -6.21
C GLU A 27 -26.65 -3.10 -6.79
N HIS A 28 -26.35 -1.79 -6.83
CA HIS A 28 -25.02 -1.32 -7.23
C HIS A 28 -23.94 -1.83 -6.27
N LYS A 29 -24.18 -1.75 -4.95
CA LYS A 29 -23.22 -2.26 -3.95
C LYS A 29 -23.00 -3.77 -4.07
N GLN A 30 -24.09 -4.53 -4.30
CA GLN A 30 -24.01 -5.97 -4.54
C GLN A 30 -23.21 -6.28 -5.81
N LEU A 31 -23.45 -5.55 -6.90
CA LEU A 31 -22.70 -5.70 -8.15
C LEU A 31 -21.22 -5.39 -7.95
N VAL A 32 -20.87 -4.31 -7.25
CA VAL A 32 -19.48 -3.98 -6.90
C VAL A 32 -18.84 -5.12 -6.12
N SER A 33 -19.51 -5.65 -5.10
CA SER A 33 -19.00 -6.78 -4.31
C SER A 33 -18.67 -8.00 -5.18
N LEU A 34 -19.57 -8.35 -6.11
CA LEU A 34 -19.37 -9.47 -7.02
C LEU A 34 -18.20 -9.22 -7.99
N ILE A 35 -18.12 -8.03 -8.58
CA ILE A 35 -17.02 -7.63 -9.48
C ILE A 35 -15.69 -7.69 -8.75
N VAL A 36 -15.60 -7.06 -7.57
CA VAL A 36 -14.36 -7.00 -6.78
C VAL A 36 -13.91 -8.39 -6.38
N LYS A 37 -14.83 -9.27 -5.96
CA LYS A 37 -14.51 -10.66 -5.65
C LYS A 37 -13.96 -11.41 -6.86
N ARG A 38 -14.55 -11.24 -8.04
CA ARG A 38 -14.09 -11.89 -9.27
C ARG A 38 -12.70 -11.42 -9.66
N PHE A 39 -12.47 -10.11 -9.64
CA PHE A 39 -11.17 -9.52 -9.94
C PHE A 39 -10.09 -9.88 -8.92
N SER A 40 -10.38 -9.83 -7.61
CA SER A 40 -9.40 -10.20 -6.58
C SER A 40 -8.97 -11.65 -6.74
N THR A 41 -9.91 -12.55 -7.05
CA THR A 41 -9.61 -13.97 -7.28
C THR A 41 -8.67 -14.14 -8.48
N SER A 42 -8.97 -13.53 -9.62
CA SER A 42 -8.12 -13.62 -10.81
C SER A 42 -6.76 -12.94 -10.64
N LEU A 43 -6.71 -11.75 -10.03
CA LEU A 43 -5.47 -11.00 -9.82
C LEU A 43 -4.53 -11.68 -8.83
N LEU A 44 -5.07 -12.31 -7.79
CA LEU A 44 -4.28 -12.96 -6.74
C LEU A 44 -4.02 -14.44 -7.02
N SER A 45 -4.53 -14.97 -8.13
CA SER A 45 -4.29 -16.35 -8.55
C SER A 45 -2.83 -16.58 -8.94
N SER A 46 -2.28 -17.72 -8.54
CA SER A 46 -0.98 -18.21 -9.01
C SER A 46 -1.07 -18.93 -10.36
N VAL A 47 -2.28 -19.20 -10.87
CA VAL A 47 -2.51 -19.92 -12.12
C VAL A 47 -2.24 -18.99 -13.30
N ARG A 48 -1.42 -19.43 -14.26
CA ARG A 48 -1.01 -18.60 -15.41
C ARG A 48 -2.19 -18.22 -16.32
N GLU A 49 -3.20 -19.08 -16.41
CA GLU A 49 -4.40 -18.86 -17.23
C GLU A 49 -5.31 -17.76 -16.67
N ASP A 50 -5.22 -17.50 -15.36
CA ASP A 50 -5.97 -16.41 -14.70
C ASP A 50 -5.31 -15.03 -14.85
N ARG A 51 -4.19 -14.95 -15.59
CA ARG A 51 -3.45 -13.69 -15.77
C ARG A 51 -4.31 -12.67 -16.49
N VAL A 52 -4.77 -11.71 -15.70
CA VAL A 52 -5.39 -10.49 -16.20
C VAL A 52 -4.35 -9.68 -16.96
N ASP A 53 -4.69 -9.20 -18.16
CA ASP A 53 -3.80 -8.34 -18.92
C ASP A 53 -3.50 -7.05 -18.14
N TYR A 54 -2.34 -6.46 -18.44
CA TYR A 54 -1.82 -5.32 -17.70
C TYR A 54 -2.77 -4.10 -17.75
N ALA A 55 -3.36 -3.81 -18.91
CA ALA A 55 -4.19 -2.62 -19.09
C ALA A 55 -5.50 -2.74 -18.31
N LEU A 56 -6.15 -3.90 -18.38
CA LEU A 56 -7.36 -4.21 -17.63
C LEU A 56 -7.10 -4.21 -16.12
N ARG A 57 -6.00 -4.81 -15.67
CA ARG A 57 -5.55 -4.78 -14.27
C ARG A 57 -5.41 -3.35 -13.78
N GLN A 58 -4.68 -2.51 -14.50
CA GLN A 58 -4.47 -1.11 -14.12
C GLN A 58 -5.76 -0.31 -14.08
N SER A 59 -6.64 -0.48 -15.08
CA SER A 59 -7.94 0.17 -15.15
C SER A 59 -8.85 -0.21 -13.97
N PHE A 60 -8.91 -1.50 -13.64
CA PHE A 60 -9.68 -2.00 -12.51
C PHE A 60 -9.14 -1.47 -11.19
N LEU A 61 -7.82 -1.61 -10.92
CA LEU A 61 -7.23 -1.22 -9.64
C LEU A 61 -7.35 0.29 -9.38
N GLU A 62 -7.21 1.12 -10.41
CA GLU A 62 -7.41 2.56 -10.30
C GLU A 62 -8.86 2.91 -9.96
N ARG A 63 -9.82 2.32 -10.67
CA ARG A 63 -11.24 2.52 -10.39
C ARG A 63 -11.61 2.00 -9.01
N PHE A 64 -11.06 0.87 -8.59
CA PHE A 64 -11.32 0.28 -7.29
C PHE A 64 -10.82 1.17 -6.14
N ALA A 65 -9.60 1.69 -6.24
CA ALA A 65 -9.07 2.64 -5.26
C ALA A 65 -9.93 3.91 -5.19
N TYR A 66 -10.29 4.47 -6.35
CA TYR A 66 -11.15 5.64 -6.45
C TYR A 66 -12.52 5.41 -5.82
N PHE A 67 -13.20 4.33 -6.19
CA PHE A 67 -14.50 3.96 -5.66
C PHE A 67 -14.47 3.76 -4.14
N THR A 68 -13.47 3.04 -3.64
CA THR A 68 -13.32 2.73 -2.21
C THR A 68 -13.11 3.99 -1.38
N LEU A 69 -12.31 4.94 -1.85
CA LEU A 69 -12.07 6.21 -1.14
C LEU A 69 -13.23 7.22 -1.29
N HIS A 70 -14.15 7.02 -2.23
CA HIS A 70 -15.41 7.75 -2.27
C HIS A 70 -16.49 7.16 -1.34
N ALA A 71 -16.45 5.85 -1.08
CA ALA A 71 -17.43 5.17 -0.26
C ALA A 71 -17.54 5.70 1.20
N PRO A 72 -18.67 5.47 1.88
CA PRO A 72 -18.76 5.61 3.34
C PRO A 72 -17.70 4.77 4.04
N VAL A 73 -17.12 5.28 5.14
CA VAL A 73 -16.08 4.58 5.92
C VAL A 73 -16.56 3.19 6.40
N SER A 74 -17.86 3.05 6.69
CA SER A 74 -18.50 1.79 7.09
C SER A 74 -18.44 0.70 6.04
N ASP A 75 -18.37 1.06 4.76
CA ASP A 75 -18.48 0.12 3.64
C ASP A 75 -17.09 -0.36 3.16
N ILE A 76 -16.04 0.40 3.50
CA ILE A 76 -14.65 0.10 3.12
C ILE A 76 -14.23 -1.33 3.50
N PRO A 77 -14.49 -1.84 4.73
CA PRO A 77 -14.12 -3.21 5.10
C PRO A 77 -14.68 -4.26 4.13
N ASP A 78 -15.92 -4.11 3.70
CA ASP A 78 -16.60 -5.08 2.82
C ASP A 78 -16.01 -5.05 1.41
N TYR A 79 -15.68 -3.88 0.88
CA TYR A 79 -15.05 -3.76 -0.44
C TYR A 79 -13.60 -4.26 -0.44
N ILE A 80 -12.86 -4.05 0.64
CA ILE A 80 -11.45 -4.46 0.76
C ILE A 80 -11.33 -5.96 1.08
N LYS A 81 -12.34 -6.56 1.71
CA LYS A 81 -12.32 -7.95 2.19
C LYS A 81 -11.81 -8.99 1.19
N PRO A 82 -12.21 -9.00 -0.10
CA PRO A 82 -11.71 -9.99 -1.05
C PRO A 82 -10.19 -9.94 -1.28
N PHE A 83 -9.56 -8.77 -1.14
CA PHE A 83 -8.11 -8.61 -1.19
C PHE A 83 -7.42 -9.00 0.13
N LEU A 84 -8.08 -8.81 1.28
CA LEU A 84 -7.56 -9.25 2.57
C LEU A 84 -7.56 -10.78 2.70
N ASP A 85 -8.64 -11.41 2.23
CA ASP A 85 -8.82 -12.86 2.29
C ASP A 85 -7.84 -13.58 1.35
N GLY A 86 -7.63 -13.04 0.15
CA GLY A 86 -6.69 -13.56 -0.84
C GLY A 86 -5.26 -13.01 -0.75
N PHE A 87 -4.94 -12.21 0.28
CA PHE A 87 -3.69 -11.46 0.36
C PHE A 87 -2.46 -12.37 0.23
N ASN A 88 -1.54 -12.01 -0.67
CA ASN A 88 -0.32 -12.79 -0.92
C ASN A 88 0.82 -11.90 -1.45
N GLY A 89 1.99 -12.51 -1.64
CA GLY A 89 3.18 -11.86 -2.20
C GLY A 89 3.14 -11.68 -3.71
N SER A 90 2.08 -11.07 -4.26
CA SER A 90 1.92 -10.86 -5.71
C SER A 90 2.06 -9.41 -6.14
N GLU A 91 2.46 -9.19 -7.40
CA GLU A 91 2.59 -7.85 -7.97
C GLU A 91 1.31 -7.00 -7.86
N PRO A 92 0.09 -7.53 -8.12
CA PRO A 92 -1.13 -6.73 -8.02
C PRO A 92 -1.35 -6.09 -6.65
N ILE A 93 -0.88 -6.70 -5.55
CA ILE A 93 -0.93 -6.08 -4.22
C ILE A 93 -0.06 -4.83 -4.17
N SER A 94 1.17 -4.91 -4.70
CA SER A 94 2.07 -3.75 -4.75
C SER A 94 1.50 -2.61 -5.61
N GLU A 95 0.77 -2.94 -6.68
CA GLU A 95 0.12 -1.97 -7.55
C GLU A 95 -1.13 -1.36 -6.90
N LEU A 96 -1.90 -2.16 -6.17
CA LEU A 96 -3.07 -1.71 -5.44
C LEU A 96 -2.70 -0.62 -4.42
N PHE A 97 -1.63 -0.83 -3.64
CA PHE A 97 -1.14 0.18 -2.70
C PHE A 97 -0.74 1.48 -3.41
N LYS A 98 -0.03 1.40 -4.54
CA LYS A 98 0.30 2.59 -5.35
C LYS A 98 -0.96 3.32 -5.82
N LYS A 99 -2.00 2.60 -6.27
CA LYS A 99 -3.26 3.21 -6.71
C LYS A 99 -3.99 3.92 -5.58
N PHE A 100 -4.04 3.34 -4.38
CA PHE A 100 -4.61 4.03 -3.22
C PHE A 100 -3.85 5.31 -2.87
N ILE A 101 -2.51 5.29 -2.87
CA ILE A 101 -1.71 6.48 -2.60
C ILE A 101 -1.99 7.58 -3.64
N LEU A 102 -2.00 7.23 -4.92
CA LEU A 102 -2.25 8.20 -6.01
C LEU A 102 -3.67 8.78 -5.95
N VAL A 103 -4.66 7.97 -5.58
CA VAL A 103 -6.04 8.45 -5.42
C VAL A 103 -6.15 9.35 -4.20
N GLU A 104 -5.58 8.96 -3.06
CA GLU A 104 -5.60 9.78 -1.85
C GLU A 104 -4.90 11.12 -2.07
N ASP A 105 -3.77 11.14 -2.78
CA ASP A 105 -3.06 12.36 -3.10
C ASP A 105 -3.95 13.38 -3.81
N ARG A 106 -4.89 12.90 -4.65
CA ARG A 106 -5.87 13.70 -5.38
C ARG A 106 -7.12 14.05 -4.55
N LEU A 107 -7.62 13.11 -3.75
CA LEU A 107 -8.92 13.21 -3.08
C LEU A 107 -8.87 13.80 -1.67
N ASN A 108 -7.75 13.68 -0.97
CA ASN A 108 -7.60 14.12 0.43
C ASN A 108 -8.71 13.54 1.34
N THR A 109 -8.81 12.22 1.36
CA THR A 109 -9.79 11.44 2.11
C THR A 109 -9.18 10.74 3.33
N TYR A 110 -8.36 11.49 4.08
CA TYR A 110 -7.60 11.07 5.26
C TYR A 110 -8.17 9.85 6.03
N ALA A 111 -9.39 9.97 6.58
CA ALA A 111 -9.97 8.93 7.44
C ALA A 111 -10.23 7.61 6.70
N LYS A 112 -10.62 7.69 5.42
CA LYS A 112 -10.89 6.53 4.58
C LYS A 112 -9.59 5.86 4.15
N PHE A 113 -8.58 6.66 3.78
CA PHE A 113 -7.26 6.16 3.42
C PHE A 113 -6.62 5.39 4.58
N TRP A 114 -6.58 5.99 5.77
CA TRP A 114 -6.00 5.33 6.95
C TRP A 114 -6.80 4.09 7.35
N LYS A 115 -8.13 4.10 7.20
CA LYS A 115 -8.94 2.88 7.40
C LYS A 115 -8.50 1.74 6.49
N VAL A 116 -8.21 2.01 5.21
CA VAL A 116 -7.66 0.99 4.29
C VAL A 116 -6.27 0.54 4.76
N TRP A 117 -5.39 1.48 5.13
CA TRP A 117 -4.04 1.17 5.59
C TRP A 117 -4.04 0.24 6.81
N ASP A 118 -4.86 0.56 7.81
CA ASP A 118 -5.00 -0.21 9.05
C ASP A 118 -5.49 -1.64 8.77
N LEU A 119 -6.45 -1.81 7.84
CA LEU A 119 -6.96 -3.13 7.46
C LEU A 119 -5.88 -4.04 6.85
N PHE A 120 -4.89 -3.46 6.16
CA PHE A 120 -3.78 -4.21 5.56
C PHE A 120 -2.59 -4.42 6.49
N PHE A 121 -2.49 -3.69 7.60
CA PHE A 121 -1.28 -3.66 8.44
C PHE A 121 -0.81 -5.07 8.85
N ASP A 122 -1.68 -5.84 9.50
CA ASP A 122 -1.36 -7.20 9.96
C ASP A 122 -1.04 -8.16 8.81
N LYS A 123 -1.63 -7.93 7.63
CA LYS A 123 -1.37 -8.72 6.42
C LYS A 123 0.06 -8.47 5.92
N VAL A 124 0.50 -7.21 5.90
CA VAL A 124 1.88 -6.87 5.49
C VAL A 124 2.89 -7.38 6.53
N VAL A 125 2.62 -7.21 7.83
CA VAL A 125 3.46 -7.75 8.91
C VAL A 125 3.63 -9.27 8.78
N THR A 126 2.53 -9.98 8.57
CA THR A 126 2.55 -11.45 8.39
C THR A 126 3.33 -11.85 7.14
N LEU A 127 3.16 -11.12 6.03
CA LEU A 127 3.85 -11.39 4.77
C LEU A 127 5.36 -11.30 4.92
N CYS A 128 5.85 -10.34 5.70
CA CYS A 128 7.29 -10.10 5.82
C CYS A 128 7.95 -10.83 6.99
N LYS A 129 7.25 -11.70 7.73
CA LYS A 129 7.77 -12.38 8.94
C LYS A 129 9.12 -13.09 8.72
N ASP A 130 9.32 -13.68 7.53
CA ASP A 130 10.53 -14.42 7.16
C ASP A 130 11.57 -13.54 6.45
N GLY A 131 11.34 -12.22 6.44
CA GLY A 131 12.06 -11.22 5.66
C GLY A 131 11.44 -10.98 4.28
N ASP A 132 12.09 -10.13 3.51
CA ASP A 132 11.65 -9.61 2.21
C ASP A 132 12.42 -10.21 1.02
N ARG A 133 13.10 -11.35 1.24
CA ARG A 133 13.89 -12.05 0.21
C ARG A 133 13.03 -12.84 -0.79
N TYR A 134 11.74 -12.97 -0.53
CA TYR A 134 10.80 -13.66 -1.41
C TYR A 134 10.26 -12.70 -2.48
N TRP A 135 10.01 -13.25 -3.66
CA TRP A 135 9.57 -12.50 -4.84
C TRP A 135 8.37 -11.58 -4.52
N TYR A 136 8.47 -10.31 -4.90
CA TYR A 136 7.55 -9.18 -4.63
C TYR A 136 7.37 -8.70 -3.18
N VAL A 137 7.86 -9.39 -2.15
CA VAL A 137 7.65 -8.94 -0.75
C VAL A 137 8.29 -7.57 -0.52
N ASP A 138 9.52 -7.37 -1.00
CA ASP A 138 10.21 -6.08 -0.96
C ASP A 138 9.40 -4.99 -1.68
N LYS A 139 8.88 -5.27 -2.88
CA LYS A 139 8.07 -4.34 -3.68
C LYS A 139 6.76 -3.99 -2.97
N ILE A 140 6.13 -4.96 -2.32
CA ILE A 140 4.91 -4.75 -1.53
C ILE A 140 5.21 -3.86 -0.33
N ILE A 141 6.27 -4.13 0.43
CA ILE A 141 6.68 -3.30 1.57
C ILE A 141 6.99 -1.88 1.10
N LYS A 142 7.79 -1.72 0.04
CA LYS A 142 8.13 -0.39 -0.50
C LYS A 142 6.89 0.36 -1.00
N SER A 143 5.93 -0.31 -1.63
CA SER A 143 4.66 0.31 -2.02
C SER A 143 3.82 0.71 -0.80
N TYR A 144 3.65 -0.18 0.18
CA TYR A 144 2.85 0.07 1.38
C TYR A 144 3.44 1.16 2.27
N LEU A 145 4.78 1.25 2.30
CA LEU A 145 5.54 2.26 3.02
C LEU A 145 5.93 3.46 2.13
N PHE A 146 5.13 3.69 1.08
CA PHE A 146 5.16 4.91 0.26
C PHE A 146 6.43 5.16 -0.55
N ALA A 147 7.39 4.26 -0.55
CA ALA A 147 8.70 4.44 -1.18
C ALA A 147 8.69 4.24 -2.70
N GLU A 148 7.68 3.57 -3.25
CA GLU A 148 7.54 3.30 -4.68
C GLU A 148 6.68 4.32 -5.44
N SER A 149 6.06 5.27 -4.74
CA SER A 149 5.27 6.32 -5.36
C SER A 149 6.16 7.43 -5.91
N PRO A 150 5.85 7.99 -7.11
CA PRO A 150 6.63 9.07 -7.70
C PRO A 150 6.29 10.41 -7.03
N TRP A 151 6.80 10.61 -5.82
CA TRP A 151 6.69 11.88 -5.12
C TRP A 151 7.49 12.96 -5.86
N LYS A 152 6.98 14.19 -5.88
CA LYS A 152 7.76 15.32 -6.38
C LYS A 152 9.00 15.50 -5.51
N GLU A 153 10.14 15.81 -6.13
CA GLU A 153 11.36 16.16 -5.41
C GLU A 153 11.07 17.33 -4.46
N ASN A 154 11.59 17.25 -3.22
CA ASN A 154 11.38 18.25 -2.16
C ASN A 154 9.94 18.40 -1.65
N SER A 155 9.11 17.36 -1.74
CA SER A 155 7.81 17.35 -1.07
C SER A 155 8.02 17.24 0.44
N ASN A 156 8.10 18.38 1.13
CA ASN A 156 8.36 18.47 2.58
C ASN A 156 7.12 18.10 3.44
N GLY A 157 6.41 17.05 3.06
CA GLY A 157 5.15 16.66 3.67
C GLY A 157 4.18 16.10 2.63
N TRP A 158 3.32 15.20 3.09
CA TRP A 158 2.14 14.77 2.36
C TRP A 158 0.90 15.06 3.21
N HIS A 159 -0.16 15.59 2.60
CA HIS A 159 -1.33 16.11 3.33
C HIS A 159 -2.03 15.05 4.20
N THR A 160 -1.86 13.78 3.85
CA THR A 160 -2.37 12.61 4.57
C THR A 160 -1.60 12.31 5.86
N PHE A 161 -0.40 12.85 6.06
CA PHE A 161 0.44 12.61 7.24
C PHE A 161 0.22 13.70 8.29
N LYS A 162 -0.43 13.32 9.39
CA LYS A 162 -0.66 14.18 10.58
C LYS A 162 0.14 13.66 11.76
N ASP A 163 0.32 14.45 12.80
CA ASP A 163 1.11 14.04 13.99
C ASP A 163 0.72 12.67 14.55
N SER A 164 -0.58 12.35 14.58
CA SER A 164 -1.09 11.04 15.04
C SER A 164 -0.59 9.85 14.22
N ASN A 165 -0.20 10.06 12.96
CA ASN A 165 0.30 9.00 12.09
C ASN A 165 1.78 8.66 12.34
N SER A 166 2.49 9.38 13.21
CA SER A 166 3.83 8.98 13.63
C SER A 166 3.83 7.58 14.29
N GLN A 167 2.73 7.23 14.96
CA GLN A 167 2.58 5.93 15.61
C GLN A 167 2.65 4.77 14.60
N PHE A 168 2.03 4.93 13.42
CA PHE A 168 2.11 3.94 12.35
C PHE A 168 3.57 3.64 11.97
N PHE A 169 4.40 4.66 11.77
CA PHE A 169 5.82 4.47 11.41
C PHE A 169 6.65 3.87 12.55
N CYS A 170 6.32 4.19 13.80
CA CYS A 170 6.92 3.56 14.97
C CYS A 170 6.58 2.05 15.04
N ASP A 171 5.33 1.70 14.78
CA ASP A 171 4.90 0.30 14.77
C ASP A 171 5.51 -0.46 13.59
N VAL A 172 5.62 0.17 12.41
CA VAL A 172 6.36 -0.36 11.26
C VAL A 172 7.81 -0.67 11.61
N SER A 173 8.54 0.25 12.26
CA SER A 173 9.96 0.04 12.57
C SER A 173 10.17 -1.10 13.57
N ARG A 174 9.19 -1.35 14.45
CA ARG A 174 9.23 -2.42 15.44
C ARG A 174 8.81 -3.78 14.87
N THR A 175 7.77 -3.82 14.05
CA THR A 175 7.15 -5.07 13.57
C THR A 175 7.76 -5.57 12.26
N MET A 176 8.24 -4.66 11.41
CA MET A 176 8.80 -4.96 10.08
C MET A 176 10.27 -4.57 9.97
N GLY A 177 10.92 -4.22 11.09
CA GLY A 177 12.27 -3.68 11.16
C GLY A 177 13.40 -4.62 10.78
N HIS A 178 13.14 -5.92 10.60
CA HIS A 178 14.13 -6.90 10.15
C HIS A 178 14.30 -6.95 8.62
N CYS A 179 13.45 -6.25 7.87
CA CYS A 179 13.45 -6.18 6.41
C CYS A 179 14.27 -4.97 5.90
N PRO A 180 15.29 -5.19 5.04
CA PRO A 180 15.98 -4.13 4.31
C PRO A 180 15.06 -3.13 3.58
N SER A 181 13.98 -3.62 2.95
CA SER A 181 12.98 -2.79 2.29
C SER A 181 12.25 -1.84 3.25
N THR A 182 12.01 -2.23 4.51
CA THR A 182 11.50 -1.32 5.55
C THR A 182 12.49 -0.21 5.84
N LEU A 183 13.79 -0.53 5.95
CA LEU A 183 14.83 0.44 6.29
C LEU A 183 14.92 1.50 5.19
N TYR A 184 15.00 1.03 3.95
CA TYR A 184 14.98 1.85 2.77
C TYR A 184 13.75 2.76 2.74
N SER A 185 12.57 2.20 2.96
CA SER A 185 11.31 2.93 2.81
C SER A 185 11.15 4.01 3.87
N LEU A 186 11.49 3.71 5.13
CA LEU A 186 11.50 4.72 6.19
C LEU A 186 12.54 5.80 5.90
N ALA A 187 13.76 5.43 5.54
CA ALA A 187 14.83 6.40 5.25
C ALA A 187 14.46 7.32 4.08
N LYS A 188 13.91 6.76 3.00
CA LYS A 188 13.45 7.53 1.82
C LYS A 188 12.28 8.45 2.17
N SER A 189 11.27 7.95 2.87
CA SER A 189 10.08 8.72 3.22
C SER A 189 10.42 9.88 4.17
N LEU A 190 11.27 9.66 5.17
CA LEU A 190 11.74 10.70 6.10
C LEU A 190 12.56 11.79 5.39
N ASN A 191 13.23 11.45 4.28
CA ASN A 191 13.90 12.46 3.45
C ASN A 191 12.93 13.29 2.60
N ASN A 192 11.66 12.89 2.50
CA ASN A 192 10.68 13.49 1.61
C ASN A 192 9.34 13.73 2.34
N ILE A 193 8.28 13.00 1.95
CA ILE A 193 6.90 13.19 2.40
C ILE A 193 6.66 13.02 3.91
N ALA A 194 7.53 12.30 4.62
CA ALA A 194 7.45 12.04 6.06
C ALA A 194 8.45 12.90 6.85
N SER A 195 9.02 13.94 6.24
CA SER A 195 10.04 14.79 6.86
C SER A 195 9.58 15.53 8.12
N CYS A 196 8.27 15.73 8.31
CA CYS A 196 7.70 16.24 9.56
C CYS A 196 8.02 15.36 10.78
N TYR A 197 8.33 14.08 10.59
CA TYR A 197 8.69 13.16 11.66
C TYR A 197 10.19 12.97 11.86
N LEU A 198 11.06 13.84 11.31
CA LEU A 198 12.52 13.64 11.31
C LEU A 198 13.08 13.19 12.67
N ASN A 199 12.77 13.90 13.75
CA ASN A 199 13.29 13.61 15.08
C ASN A 199 12.87 12.22 15.59
N GLN A 200 11.59 11.88 15.46
CA GLN A 200 11.08 10.56 15.83
C GLN A 200 11.63 9.47 14.90
N GLY A 201 11.77 9.79 13.62
CA GLY A 201 12.32 8.93 12.58
C GLY A 201 13.74 8.49 12.85
N ILE A 202 14.61 9.38 13.33
CA ILE A 202 15.97 9.03 13.75
C ILE A 202 15.94 7.99 14.88
N THR A 203 15.05 8.16 15.87
CA THR A 203 14.87 7.18 16.95
C THR A 203 14.42 5.83 16.39
N TRP A 204 13.41 5.80 15.52
CA TRP A 204 12.91 4.55 14.91
C TRP A 204 13.99 3.81 14.12
N LEU A 205 14.77 4.52 13.30
CA LEU A 205 15.85 3.95 12.51
C LEU A 205 17.00 3.44 13.39
N SER A 206 17.35 4.19 14.43
CA SER A 206 18.39 3.80 15.39
C SER A 206 18.00 2.53 16.16
N GLU A 207 16.78 2.47 16.68
CA GLU A 207 16.23 1.29 17.36
C GLU A 207 16.22 0.08 16.41
N MET A 208 15.69 0.27 15.20
CA MET A 208 15.61 -0.76 14.18
C MET A 208 16.98 -1.37 13.86
N LEU A 209 18.01 -0.53 13.63
CA LEU A 209 19.37 -0.98 13.34
C LEU A 209 20.05 -1.64 14.54
N SER A 210 19.74 -1.20 15.75
CA SER A 210 20.31 -1.74 16.99
C SER A 210 19.76 -3.13 17.32
N VAL A 211 18.45 -3.32 17.10
CA VAL A 211 17.75 -4.60 17.33
C VAL A 211 18.07 -5.59 16.20
N ASN A 212 18.09 -5.14 14.95
CA ASN A 212 18.21 -6.00 13.78
C ASN A 212 19.62 -6.00 13.19
N LYS A 213 20.64 -6.36 14.00
CA LYS A 213 22.06 -6.34 13.59
C LYS A 213 22.39 -7.09 12.30
N LYS A 214 21.57 -8.10 11.93
CA LYS A 214 21.67 -8.82 10.65
C LYS A 214 21.53 -7.88 9.43
N LEU A 215 20.93 -6.71 9.58
CA LEU A 215 20.86 -5.71 8.52
C LEU A 215 22.23 -5.16 8.12
N TRP A 216 23.21 -5.17 9.03
CA TRP A 216 24.55 -4.65 8.77
C TRP A 216 25.34 -5.51 7.78
N GLU A 217 24.98 -6.80 7.71
CA GLU A 217 25.64 -7.80 6.86
C GLU A 217 24.85 -8.10 5.58
N LYS A 218 23.59 -7.68 5.52
CA LYS A 218 22.72 -7.90 4.36
C LYS A 218 23.04 -6.91 3.25
N LYS A 219 22.87 -7.35 2.00
CA LYS A 219 22.76 -6.43 0.86
C LYS A 219 21.51 -5.55 1.08
N LEU A 220 21.74 -4.26 1.27
CA LEU A 220 20.68 -3.27 1.38
C LEU A 220 20.14 -2.90 -0.01
N GLU A 221 18.95 -2.31 -0.03
CA GLU A 221 18.43 -1.67 -1.24
C GLU A 221 19.37 -0.56 -1.70
N ASN A 222 19.45 -0.36 -3.01
CA ASN A 222 20.23 0.74 -3.58
C ASN A 222 19.81 2.06 -2.94
N ASP A 223 20.78 2.95 -2.71
CA ASP A 223 20.61 4.28 -2.09
C ASP A 223 20.16 4.31 -0.61
N THR A 224 19.97 3.16 0.06
CA THR A 224 19.61 3.13 1.49
C THR A 224 20.62 3.92 2.34
N VAL A 225 21.92 3.66 2.13
CA VAL A 225 23.01 4.34 2.86
C VAL A 225 22.99 5.84 2.58
N TYR A 226 22.80 6.23 1.32
CA TYR A 226 22.69 7.63 0.93
C TYR A 226 21.54 8.34 1.67
N PHE A 227 20.35 7.74 1.71
CA PHE A 227 19.22 8.31 2.44
C PHE A 227 19.49 8.42 3.95
N LEU A 228 20.13 7.42 4.57
CA LEU A 228 20.50 7.48 5.98
C LEU A 228 21.50 8.62 6.26
N GLU A 229 22.51 8.79 5.40
CA GLU A 229 23.46 9.90 5.51
C GLU A 229 22.78 11.28 5.40
N CYS A 230 21.85 11.43 4.45
CA CYS A 230 21.06 12.66 4.30
C CYS A 230 20.26 12.98 5.57
N LEU A 231 19.63 11.98 6.20
CA LEU A 231 18.87 12.18 7.44
C LEU A 231 19.76 12.62 8.60
N VAL A 232 20.89 11.93 8.81
CA VAL A 232 21.82 12.26 9.89
C VAL A 232 22.37 13.68 9.73
N ARG A 233 22.75 14.08 8.52
CA ARG A 233 23.20 15.45 8.23
C ARG A 233 22.12 16.49 8.54
N ARG A 234 20.86 16.22 8.16
CA ARG A 234 19.74 17.12 8.46
C ARG A 234 19.49 17.23 9.95
N TYR A 235 19.49 16.10 10.66
CA TYR A 235 19.25 16.05 12.11
C TYR A 235 20.31 16.81 12.91
N ILE A 236 21.60 16.68 12.56
CA ILE A 236 22.69 17.40 13.24
C ILE A 236 22.62 18.92 13.00
N ASN A 237 22.07 19.34 11.85
CA ASN A 237 21.94 20.74 11.47
C ASN A 237 20.58 21.36 11.86
N THR A 238 19.74 20.64 12.61
CA THR A 238 18.45 21.13 13.14
C THR A 238 18.65 21.73 14.52
#